data_AF-A0A327TTH8-F1
#
_entry.id   AF-A0A327TTH8-F1
#
_cell.length_a   1.000
_cell.length_b   1.000
_cell.length_c   1.000
_cell.angle_alpha   90.00
_cell.angle_beta   90.00
_cell.angle_gamma   90.00
#
_symmetry.space_group_name_H-M   'P 1'
#
loop_
_entity.id
_entity.type
_entity.pdbx_description
1 polymer ?
#
loop_
_entity_poly.entity_id
_entity_poly.type
_entity_poly.pdbx_seq_one_letter_code
_entity_poly.pdbx_strand_id
1 'polypeptide(L)'
;MISEPSRHCTVELQALPSRIGQVRRIISAQLRYWHLDPLIDQTALGVTELLTNVHRHAQPDKSCTVEIELLLERLTVSVHDHDPRLPTVREADDSSTSGRGLALIAAVSESWGVRPRGESGKVVWFTLPAPARVVQPPALVYGATTDGPFDLSGLRRLEDSPPSTARSAAVG
;
A
#
# COMPACT_ATOMS: atom_id res chain seq x y z
N MET A 1 -15.88 -19.75 -15.22
CA MET A 1 -15.50 -19.26 -13.88
C MET A 1 -13.99 -19.12 -13.87
N ILE A 2 -13.47 -17.92 -14.08
CA ILE A 2 -12.04 -17.67 -13.96
C ILE A 2 -11.83 -17.32 -12.50
N SER A 3 -11.37 -18.29 -11.70
CA SER A 3 -10.90 -18.00 -10.35
C SER A 3 -9.69 -17.08 -10.51
N GLU A 4 -9.83 -15.80 -10.17
CA GLU A 4 -8.66 -14.95 -10.04
C GLU A 4 -7.75 -15.59 -8.98
N PRO A 5 -6.46 -15.81 -9.28
CA PRO A 5 -5.57 -16.42 -8.31
C PRO A 5 -5.41 -15.44 -7.15
N SER A 6 -5.93 -15.82 -5.98
CA SER A 6 -5.67 -15.09 -4.75
C SER A 6 -4.16 -15.06 -4.52
N ARG A 7 -3.60 -13.87 -4.35
CA ARG A 7 -2.18 -13.73 -4.08
C ARG A 7 -2.02 -13.64 -2.58
N HIS A 8 -1.37 -14.63 -2.00
CA HIS A 8 -1.21 -14.75 -0.57
C HIS A 8 0.25 -15.06 -0.22
N CYS A 9 0.73 -14.48 0.87
CA CYS A 9 2.06 -14.70 1.41
C CYS A 9 1.99 -14.70 2.93
N THR A 10 2.64 -15.69 3.55
CA THR A 10 2.71 -15.83 5.01
C THR A 10 4.16 -15.90 5.46
N VAL A 11 4.48 -15.20 6.55
CA VAL A 11 5.80 -15.14 7.17
C VAL A 11 5.67 -15.35 8.66
N GLU A 12 6.20 -16.47 9.16
CA GLU A 12 6.29 -16.75 10.59
C GLU A 12 7.61 -16.23 11.15
N LEU A 13 7.57 -15.58 12.31
CA LEU A 13 8.74 -15.02 12.94
C LEU A 13 8.57 -14.79 14.44
N GLN A 14 9.69 -14.51 15.09
CA GLN A 14 9.69 -13.80 16.36
C GLN A 14 9.88 -12.30 16.10
N ALA A 15 8.98 -11.47 16.63
CA ALA A 15 9.02 -10.02 16.53
C ALA A 15 10.18 -9.42 17.35
N LEU A 16 11.41 -9.66 16.90
CA LEU A 16 12.64 -9.05 17.42
C LEU A 16 13.08 -7.93 16.48
N PRO A 17 13.71 -6.84 16.97
CA PRO A 17 14.11 -5.70 16.13
C PRO A 17 14.92 -6.09 14.87
N SER A 18 15.80 -7.08 14.99
CA SER A 18 16.59 -7.61 13.86
C SER A 18 15.72 -8.33 12.80
N ARG A 19 14.64 -9.00 13.22
CA ARG A 19 13.70 -9.73 12.35
C ARG A 19 12.70 -8.80 11.69
N ILE A 20 12.25 -7.73 12.36
CA ILE A 20 11.33 -6.73 11.79
C ILE A 20 11.91 -6.13 10.50
N GLY A 21 13.20 -5.79 10.52
CA GLY A 21 13.88 -5.29 9.32
C GLY A 21 13.97 -6.30 8.17
N GLN A 22 14.03 -7.60 8.48
CA GLN A 22 14.00 -8.67 7.47
C GLN A 22 12.60 -8.82 6.88
N VAL A 23 11.56 -8.82 7.71
CA VAL A 23 10.16 -8.91 7.26
C VAL A 23 9.81 -7.74 6.34
N ARG A 24 10.22 -6.51 6.69
CA ARG A 24 10.01 -5.36 5.81
C ARG A 24 10.58 -5.58 4.40
N ARG A 25 11.76 -6.18 4.31
CA ARG A 25 12.40 -6.51 3.01
C ARG A 25 11.66 -7.61 2.26
N ILE A 26 11.23 -8.66 2.95
CA ILE A 26 10.44 -9.76 2.37
C ILE A 26 9.15 -9.22 1.78
N ILE A 27 8.41 -8.42 2.55
CA ILE A 27 7.13 -7.84 2.13
C ILE A 27 7.31 -6.89 0.96
N SER A 28 8.34 -6.04 1.00
CA SER A 28 8.66 -5.14 -0.11
C SER A 28 8.94 -5.93 -1.39
N ALA A 29 9.68 -7.04 -1.30
CA ALA A 29 9.95 -7.91 -2.44
C ALA A 29 8.67 -8.59 -2.96
N GLN A 30 7.81 -9.06 -2.05
CA GLN A 30 6.54 -9.68 -2.40
C GLN A 30 5.61 -8.70 -3.14
N LEU A 31 5.49 -7.47 -2.66
CA LEU A 31 4.67 -6.44 -3.31
C LEU A 31 5.20 -6.06 -4.68
N ARG A 32 6.52 -5.98 -4.88
CA ARG A 32 7.11 -5.80 -6.22
C ARG A 32 6.78 -6.96 -7.15
N TYR A 33 6.86 -8.19 -6.65
CA TYR A 33 6.47 -9.37 -7.41
C TYR A 33 4.97 -9.35 -7.81
N TRP A 34 4.13 -8.69 -7.01
CA TRP A 34 2.72 -8.45 -7.30
C TRP A 34 2.45 -7.18 -8.11
N HIS A 35 3.47 -6.42 -8.49
CA HIS A 35 3.35 -5.12 -9.16
C HIS A 35 2.55 -4.09 -8.35
N LEU A 36 2.72 -4.10 -7.03
CA LEU A 36 2.10 -3.19 -6.06
C LEU A 36 3.12 -2.21 -5.48
N ASP A 37 4.08 -1.75 -6.29
CA ASP A 37 5.13 -0.82 -5.90
C ASP A 37 4.64 0.41 -5.12
N PRO A 38 3.51 1.06 -5.49
CA PRO A 38 3.00 2.22 -4.74
C PRO A 38 2.59 1.92 -3.29
N LEU A 39 2.29 0.65 -2.97
CA LEU A 39 1.84 0.26 -1.63
C LEU A 39 2.97 -0.14 -0.69
N ILE A 40 4.22 -0.19 -1.18
CA ILE A 40 5.36 -0.70 -0.40
C ILE A 40 5.56 0.10 0.87
N ASP A 41 5.59 1.42 0.80
CA ASP A 41 5.92 2.27 1.94
C ASP A 41 4.84 2.22 3.02
N GLN A 42 3.57 2.31 2.63
CA GLN A 42 2.43 2.20 3.54
C GLN A 42 2.36 0.83 4.20
N THR A 43 2.56 -0.24 3.43
CA THR A 43 2.56 -1.61 3.94
C THR A 43 3.72 -1.84 4.89
N ALA A 44 4.93 -1.41 4.51
CA ALA A 44 6.13 -1.53 5.32
C ALA A 44 6.01 -0.79 6.66
N LEU A 45 5.42 0.41 6.65
CA LEU A 45 5.11 1.17 7.86
C LEU A 45 4.13 0.40 8.75
N GLY A 46 2.97 0.03 8.22
CA GLY A 46 1.93 -0.66 9.00
C GLY A 46 2.42 -1.96 9.61
N VAL A 47 3.18 -2.77 8.86
CA VAL A 47 3.79 -3.99 9.38
C VAL A 47 4.81 -3.69 10.47
N THR A 48 5.63 -2.66 10.30
CA THR A 48 6.64 -2.29 11.32
C THR A 48 5.95 -1.89 12.62
N GLU A 49 4.88 -1.11 12.55
CA GLU A 49 4.10 -0.71 13.73
C GLU A 49 3.42 -1.92 14.41
N LEU A 50 2.81 -2.82 13.64
CA LEU A 50 2.19 -4.03 14.18
C LEU A 50 3.23 -4.95 14.83
N LEU A 51 4.36 -5.22 14.19
CA LEU A 51 5.41 -6.05 14.76
C LEU A 51 6.08 -5.38 15.97
N THR A 52 6.18 -4.05 15.99
CA THR A 52 6.67 -3.31 17.15
C THR A 52 5.70 -3.45 18.33
N ASN A 53 4.39 -3.45 18.07
CA ASN A 53 3.38 -3.72 19.09
C ASN A 53 3.50 -5.15 19.64
N VAL A 54 3.67 -6.16 18.77
CA VAL A 54 3.95 -7.54 19.22
C VAL A 54 5.22 -7.58 20.06
N HIS A 55 6.32 -7.00 19.57
CA HIS A 55 7.59 -6.97 20.28
C HIS A 55 7.45 -6.37 21.69
N ARG A 56 6.76 -5.24 21.82
CA ARG A 56 6.60 -4.52 23.10
C ARG A 56 5.62 -5.20 24.04
N HIS A 57 4.52 -5.73 23.52
CA HIS A 57 3.37 -6.09 24.36
C HIS A 57 3.12 -7.59 24.47
N ALA A 58 3.39 -8.40 23.45
CA ALA A 58 3.02 -9.83 23.46
C ALA A 58 3.75 -10.61 24.57
N GLN A 59 3.03 -11.42 25.34
CA GLN A 59 3.56 -12.32 26.36
C GLN A 59 2.83 -13.67 26.28
N PRO A 60 3.48 -14.81 26.60
CA PRO A 60 4.84 -14.95 27.13
C PRO A 60 5.93 -14.89 26.04
N ASP A 61 5.61 -15.20 24.79
CA ASP A 61 6.55 -15.16 23.67
C ASP A 61 6.22 -14.05 22.66
N LYS A 62 7.17 -13.80 21.75
CA LYS A 62 7.06 -12.78 20.69
C LYS A 62 6.79 -13.43 19.33
N SER A 63 6.28 -14.66 19.34
CA SER A 63 5.99 -15.41 18.12
C SER A 63 4.75 -14.82 17.45
N CYS A 64 4.85 -14.59 16.16
CA CYS A 64 3.76 -14.07 15.38
C CYS A 64 3.85 -14.50 13.92
N THR A 65 2.71 -14.41 13.24
CA THR A 65 2.58 -14.71 11.82
C THR A 65 2.09 -13.45 11.11
N VAL A 66 2.83 -13.01 10.10
CA VAL A 66 2.41 -11.94 9.20
C VAL A 66 1.83 -12.59 7.96
N GLU A 67 0.59 -12.23 7.66
CA GLU A 67 -0.13 -12.67 6.48
C GLU A 67 -0.42 -11.46 5.59
N ILE A 68 -0.21 -11.61 4.29
CA ILE A 68 -0.57 -10.62 3.29
C ILE A 68 -1.40 -11.31 2.21
N GLU A 69 -2.57 -10.74 1.94
CA GLU A 69 -3.51 -11.24 0.94
C GLU A 69 -3.92 -10.09 0.02
N LEU A 70 -3.82 -10.30 -1.29
CA LEU A 70 -4.45 -9.45 -2.29
C LEU A 70 -5.69 -10.18 -2.82
N LEU A 71 -6.86 -9.61 -2.53
CA LEU A 71 -8.14 -10.06 -3.05
C LEU A 71 -8.81 -8.89 -3.77
N LEU A 72 -9.09 -9.06 -5.06
CA LEU A 72 -9.58 -7.99 -5.93
C LEU A 72 -8.66 -6.76 -5.87
N GLU A 73 -9.20 -5.61 -5.48
CA GLU A 73 -8.51 -4.31 -5.36
C GLU A 73 -8.18 -3.98 -3.89
N ARG A 74 -8.03 -5.00 -3.04
CA ARG A 74 -7.78 -4.82 -1.61
C ARG A 74 -6.60 -5.66 -1.16
N LEU A 75 -5.56 -4.97 -0.71
CA LEU A 75 -4.45 -5.59 0.01
C LEU A 75 -4.79 -5.64 1.50
N THR A 76 -4.88 -6.83 2.08
CA THR A 76 -5.06 -7.04 3.52
C THR A 76 -3.76 -7.54 4.12
N VAL A 77 -3.37 -6.93 5.23
CA VAL A 77 -2.21 -7.35 6.03
C VAL A 77 -2.70 -7.69 7.41
N SER A 78 -2.38 -8.89 7.88
CA SER A 78 -2.78 -9.40 9.19
C SER A 78 -1.56 -9.85 9.98
N VAL A 79 -1.53 -9.53 11.27
CA VAL A 79 -0.51 -10.00 12.21
C VAL A 79 -1.21 -10.76 13.32
N HIS A 80 -0.83 -12.03 13.44
CA HIS A 80 -1.37 -12.98 14.39
C HIS A 80 -0.35 -13.12 15.51
N ASP A 81 -0.74 -12.86 16.75
CA ASP A 81 0.08 -13.11 17.92
C ASP A 81 -0.69 -13.96 18.94
N HIS A 82 0.03 -14.60 19.85
CA HIS A 82 -0.54 -15.51 20.85
C HIS A 82 -1.07 -14.82 22.11
N ASP A 83 -1.09 -13.49 22.15
CA ASP A 83 -1.49 -12.72 23.32
C ASP A 83 -2.93 -12.20 23.18
N PRO A 84 -3.88 -12.64 24.01
CA PRO A 84 -5.28 -12.26 23.88
C PRO A 84 -5.54 -10.79 24.26
N ARG A 85 -4.58 -10.08 24.85
CA ARG A 85 -4.74 -8.68 25.25
C ARG A 85 -4.92 -7.79 24.03
N LEU A 86 -6.06 -7.13 23.94
CA LEU A 86 -6.38 -6.23 22.85
C LEU A 86 -5.51 -4.97 22.92
N PRO A 87 -4.99 -4.50 21.78
CA PRO A 87 -4.20 -3.28 21.77
C PRO A 87 -5.11 -2.08 22.02
N THR A 88 -4.70 -1.19 22.91
CA THR A 88 -5.44 0.05 23.19
C THR A 88 -4.97 1.13 22.24
N VAL A 89 -5.90 1.74 21.50
CA VAL A 89 -5.63 2.99 20.76
C VAL A 89 -5.43 4.08 21.80
N ARG A 90 -4.26 4.72 21.81
CA ARG A 90 -4.01 5.90 22.64
C ARG A 90 -3.82 7.11 21.74
N GLU A 91 -4.51 8.19 22.04
CA GLU A 91 -4.16 9.49 21.46
C GLU A 91 -2.75 9.84 21.91
N ALA A 92 -1.98 10.40 20.98
CA ALA A 92 -0.59 10.71 21.23
C ALA A 92 -0.48 11.89 22.19
N ASP A 93 -0.17 11.64 23.47
CA ASP A 93 0.36 12.71 24.31
C ASP A 93 1.71 13.17 23.72
N ASP A 94 1.90 14.48 23.58
CA ASP A 94 3.04 15.10 22.88
C ASP A 94 4.42 14.61 23.37
N SER A 95 4.50 14.13 24.61
CA SER A 95 5.73 13.62 25.23
C SER A 95 5.91 12.10 25.17
N SER A 96 4.94 11.34 24.64
CA SER A 96 5.01 9.87 24.61
C SER A 96 5.22 9.33 23.19
N THR A 97 6.29 8.54 23.00
CA THR A 97 6.56 7.80 21.75
C THR A 97 5.86 6.44 21.73
N SER A 98 5.16 6.06 22.80
CA SER A 98 4.53 4.75 22.97
C SER A 98 3.01 4.88 22.83
N GLY A 99 2.43 4.33 21.76
CA GLY A 99 0.98 4.35 21.51
C GLY A 99 0.57 4.89 20.14
N ARG A 100 1.49 5.53 19.41
CA ARG A 100 1.24 6.10 18.07
C ARG A 100 1.05 5.05 16.98
N GLY A 101 1.52 3.82 17.17
CA GLY A 101 1.54 2.80 16.10
C GLY A 101 0.17 2.49 15.51
N LEU A 102 -0.87 2.35 16.35
CA LEU A 102 -2.24 2.14 15.85
C LEU A 102 -2.83 3.40 15.21
N ALA A 103 -2.49 4.59 15.70
CA ALA A 103 -2.92 5.85 15.08
C ALA A 103 -2.28 6.04 13.70
N LEU A 104 -1.00 5.66 13.54
CA LEU A 104 -0.32 5.66 12.24
C LEU A 104 -0.97 4.67 11.27
N ILE A 105 -1.29 3.46 11.73
CA ILE A 105 -2.03 2.47 10.92
C ILE A 105 -3.39 3.05 10.51
N ALA A 106 -4.13 3.63 11.45
CA ALA A 106 -5.42 4.25 11.16
C ALA A 106 -5.30 5.37 10.10
N ALA A 107 -4.23 6.16 10.13
CA ALA A 107 -4.02 7.26 9.20
C ALA A 107 -3.61 6.80 7.78
N VAL A 108 -2.93 5.65 7.64
CA VAL A 108 -2.44 5.17 6.34
C VAL A 108 -3.31 4.08 5.71
N SER A 109 -4.20 3.46 6.48
CA SER A 109 -5.06 2.37 6.02
C SER A 109 -6.44 2.87 5.56
N GLU A 110 -7.08 2.14 4.64
CA GLU A 110 -8.50 2.35 4.32
C GLU A 110 -9.40 1.84 5.46
N SER A 111 -9.05 0.70 6.03
CA SER A 111 -9.68 0.17 7.22
C SER A 111 -8.70 -0.70 8.00
N TRP A 112 -8.89 -0.79 9.30
CA TRP A 112 -8.11 -1.64 10.19
C TRP A 112 -8.99 -2.15 11.33
N GLY A 113 -8.51 -3.19 12.02
CA GLY A 113 -9.23 -3.71 13.17
C GLY A 113 -8.49 -4.80 13.91
N VAL A 114 -9.17 -5.34 14.91
CA VAL A 114 -8.69 -6.44 15.74
C VAL A 114 -9.75 -7.54 15.75
N ARG A 115 -9.33 -8.78 15.51
CA ARG A 115 -10.16 -9.99 15.64
C ARG A 115 -9.61 -10.84 16.78
N PRO A 116 -10.28 -10.91 17.94
CA PRO A 116 -9.90 -11.81 19.01
C PRO A 116 -10.01 -13.27 18.56
N ARG A 117 -9.10 -14.15 19.00
CA ARG A 117 -9.17 -15.61 18.78
C ARG A 117 -9.30 -16.36 20.10
N GLY A 118 -10.10 -15.84 21.02
CA GLY A 118 -10.22 -16.36 22.38
C GLY A 118 -8.86 -16.32 23.10
N GLU A 119 -8.54 -17.37 23.83
CA GLU A 119 -7.28 -17.49 24.58
C GLU A 119 -6.06 -17.78 23.69
N SER A 120 -6.27 -18.15 22.41
CA SER A 120 -5.18 -18.43 21.47
C SER A 120 -4.48 -17.19 20.92
N GLY A 121 -4.97 -16.01 21.29
CA GLY A 121 -4.39 -14.73 20.93
C GLY A 121 -5.32 -13.85 20.11
N LYS A 122 -4.75 -13.05 19.20
CA LYS A 122 -5.49 -12.07 18.40
C LYS A 122 -4.89 -11.89 17.02
N VAL A 123 -5.70 -11.32 16.14
CA VAL A 123 -5.27 -10.85 14.82
C VAL A 123 -5.49 -9.35 14.74
N VAL A 124 -4.43 -8.58 14.52
CA VAL A 124 -4.54 -7.17 14.18
C VAL A 124 -4.31 -7.04 12.68
N TRP A 125 -5.19 -6.33 11.99
CA TRP A 125 -5.15 -6.25 10.54
C TRP A 125 -5.40 -4.83 10.05
N PHE A 126 -4.92 -4.53 8.86
CA PHE A 126 -5.25 -3.32 8.11
C PHE A 126 -5.37 -3.61 6.62
N THR A 127 -6.01 -2.71 5.90
CA THR A 127 -6.22 -2.81 4.45
C THR A 127 -5.76 -1.56 3.73
N LEU A 128 -5.29 -1.76 2.51
CA LEU A 128 -4.91 -0.71 1.58
C LEU A 128 -5.66 -0.91 0.25
N PRO A 129 -6.09 0.18 -0.40
CA PRO A 129 -6.65 0.09 -1.74
C PRO A 129 -5.54 -0.30 -2.71
N ALA A 130 -5.68 -1.43 -3.38
CA ALA A 130 -4.76 -1.86 -4.42
C ALA A 130 -5.23 -1.36 -5.77
N PRO A 131 -4.32 -0.85 -6.62
CA PRO A 131 -4.68 -0.46 -7.96
C PRO A 131 -5.29 -1.67 -8.71
N ALA A 132 -6.44 -1.45 -9.33
CA ALA A 132 -6.98 -2.37 -10.31
C ALA A 132 -5.87 -2.70 -11.31
N ARG A 133 -5.74 -3.97 -11.70
CA ARG A 133 -4.79 -4.36 -12.75
C ARG A 133 -5.21 -3.64 -14.03
N VAL A 134 -4.59 -2.49 -14.31
CA VAL A 134 -4.67 -1.86 -15.61
C VAL A 134 -3.89 -2.78 -16.55
N VAL A 135 -4.61 -3.63 -17.28
CA VAL A 135 -4.05 -4.25 -18.48
C VAL A 135 -3.75 -3.06 -19.41
N GLN A 136 -2.50 -2.58 -19.41
CA GLN A 136 -2.10 -1.62 -20.43
C GLN A 136 -2.38 -2.31 -21.78
N PRO A 137 -3.26 -1.74 -22.63
CA PRO A 137 -3.36 -2.25 -23.99
C PRO A 137 -1.96 -2.22 -24.58
N PRO A 138 -1.54 -3.25 -25.34
CA PRO A 138 -0.23 -3.24 -25.98
C PRO A 138 -0.11 -1.89 -26.67
N ALA A 139 0.96 -1.15 -26.32
CA ALA A 139 1.22 0.15 -26.90
C ALA A 139 0.97 0.02 -28.39
N LEU A 140 -0.05 0.70 -28.91
CA LEU A 140 -0.28 0.73 -30.34
C LEU A 140 1.01 1.32 -30.90
N VAL A 141 1.85 0.45 -31.45
CA VAL A 141 2.91 0.84 -32.37
C VAL A 141 2.14 1.32 -33.59
N TYR A 142 1.61 2.53 -33.51
CA TYR A 142 1.08 3.23 -34.65
C TYR A 142 2.29 3.41 -35.54
N GLY A 143 2.32 2.62 -36.62
CA GLY A 143 3.46 2.52 -37.51
C GLY A 143 3.97 3.92 -37.82
N ALA A 144 5.27 4.13 -37.59
CA ALA A 144 5.98 5.19 -38.24
C ALA A 144 5.79 4.97 -39.74
N THR A 145 4.81 5.72 -40.27
CA THR A 145 4.70 6.24 -41.63
C THR A 145 5.42 5.41 -42.69
N THR A 146 4.60 4.69 -43.46
CA THR A 146 4.78 4.40 -44.87
C THR A 146 5.78 5.33 -45.58
N ASP A 147 6.89 4.77 -46.05
CA ASP A 147 7.55 5.24 -47.26
C ASP A 147 6.57 4.99 -48.43
N GLY A 148 5.81 6.02 -48.76
CA GLY A 148 4.83 6.04 -49.85
C GLY A 148 4.64 7.49 -50.33
N PRO A 149 4.43 7.73 -51.63
CA PRO A 149 4.81 8.98 -52.30
C PRO A 149 3.72 10.05 -52.20
N PHE A 150 3.40 10.48 -51.00
CA PHE A 150 2.54 11.65 -50.79
C PHE A 150 3.38 12.81 -50.25
N ASP A 151 3.79 13.65 -51.20
CA ASP A 151 4.50 14.91 -50.98
C ASP A 151 3.60 15.91 -50.24
N LEU A 152 3.98 16.26 -49.00
CA LEU A 152 3.31 17.29 -48.19
C LEU A 152 3.96 18.68 -48.31
N SER A 153 4.71 18.95 -49.39
CA SER A 153 5.29 20.28 -49.66
C SER A 153 4.28 21.29 -50.22
N GLY A 154 3.08 21.39 -49.63
CA GLY A 154 1.98 22.23 -50.13
C GLY A 154 1.39 23.26 -49.17
N LEU A 155 1.48 23.11 -47.85
CA LEU A 155 0.75 23.98 -46.93
C LEU A 155 1.61 25.14 -46.40
N ARG A 156 1.80 26.16 -47.25
CA ARG A 156 2.25 27.50 -46.84
C ARG A 156 1.11 28.27 -46.16
N ARG A 157 1.33 28.56 -44.88
CA ARG A 157 1.09 29.81 -44.12
C ARG A 157 0.21 30.91 -44.77
N LEU A 158 -0.84 31.29 -44.04
CA LEU A 158 -1.40 32.66 -43.91
C LEU A 158 -1.44 32.89 -42.38
N GLU A 159 -0.54 33.70 -41.78
CA GLU A 159 -0.73 35.14 -41.46
C GLU A 159 -2.09 35.39 -40.76
N ASP A 160 -2.22 36.02 -39.59
CA ASP A 160 -1.42 37.04 -38.90
C ASP A 160 -1.82 37.14 -37.39
N SER A 161 -1.06 37.88 -36.60
CA SER A 161 -1.03 37.88 -35.11
C SER A 161 -1.98 38.93 -34.42
N PRO A 162 -1.85 39.31 -33.12
CA PRO A 162 -2.75 39.08 -31.96
C PRO A 162 -3.35 40.42 -31.40
N PRO A 163 -3.54 40.70 -30.08
CA PRO A 163 -3.92 39.93 -28.88
C PRO A 163 -5.21 40.48 -28.19
N SER A 164 -5.73 39.84 -27.14
CA SER A 164 -6.57 40.55 -26.15
C SER A 164 -6.39 40.01 -24.73
N THR A 165 -6.09 40.96 -23.83
CA THR A 165 -5.81 40.84 -22.41
C THR A 165 -7.12 40.98 -21.61
N ALA A 166 -7.29 40.24 -20.52
CA ALA A 166 -7.97 40.76 -19.32
C ALA A 166 -7.72 39.88 -18.09
N ARG A 167 -7.14 40.51 -17.06
CA ARG A 167 -7.08 40.10 -15.65
C ARG A 167 -8.41 40.44 -14.94
N SER A 168 -8.78 39.66 -13.91
CA SER A 168 -9.24 40.07 -12.54
C SER A 168 -10.04 38.92 -11.92
N ALA A 169 -9.70 38.37 -10.74
CA ALA A 169 -9.73 38.91 -9.37
C ALA A 169 -11.07 38.67 -8.63
N ALA A 170 -10.99 37.79 -7.62
CA ALA A 170 -11.48 37.92 -6.23
C ALA A 170 -12.95 37.66 -5.82
N VAL A 171 -13.02 37.08 -4.61
CA VAL A 171 -14.02 37.12 -3.52
C VAL A 171 -15.27 36.23 -3.57
N GLY A 172 -15.36 35.39 -2.53
CA GLY A 172 -16.53 34.75 -1.97
C GLY A 172 -16.13 34.07 -0.67
#